data_AF-A0A812J404-F1
#
_entry.id   AF-A0A812J404-F1
#
_cell.length_a   1.000
_cell.length_b   1.000
_cell.length_c   1.000
_cell.angle_alpha   90.00
_cell.angle_beta   90.00
_cell.angle_gamma   90.00
#
_symmetry.space_group_name_H-M   'P 1'
#
loop_
_entity.id
_entity.type
_entity.pdbx_description
1 polymer ?
#
loop_
_entity_poly.entity_id
_entity_poly.type
_entity_poly.pdbx_seq_one_letter_code
_entity_poly.pdbx_strand_id
1 'polypeptide(L)'
;MEHLLDITGLRLMLFTGCLISGVFGITWLLDFVQLRCLQHTPWTEEGVGKYSCLVKGVGGIMLLMMFRHSAVALAYYDEDGDRLQRRKERYLDEMTKQVGDVLTRATNQAQKLCGMVSAQLDEKVGEHVRRMQRILAQCEKSSSPEAQAVYAKLVELMAIHLHHLRKPAIDHFQKLVSLSGKALFLEDTLRQQKHTSMVQLLTVHSRRGGRIDLPRTETAHDHDDPEMALLLSGVHLVQGAQRCCTCCYERKSRKSNSEVTRTTSLDRNFSVPSYDDLVTELREPTMDEYKNNPEAVVLKPVQLVLKWFEKIEPLQSRRDPRAELLRGVPPGGVNPASPIGRVKGVYVHLRDSPLYRSLLVGIFFSVLLFVFHFHLAGIVLHLMRNGQHCAAMNMLSCGMELVRVVAVMLGMICYAASLVVVLWNIDRLDAVLQVSEELHELSDFKHQIDTLNANDLADEDSDISMLQVVERSLSTQKRIVAEFYNNAWGDHLDDITMFKNLIRELQDALDNEQPRKAKPRSSNQGDYTAVPSEQPQAVTPTQTGLS
;
A
#
# COMPACT_ATOMS: atom_id res chain seq x y z
N MET A 1 21.97 -16.32 -35.82
CA MET A 1 22.68 -15.27 -36.59
C MET A 1 21.73 -14.12 -36.95
N GLU A 2 20.51 -14.41 -37.40
CA GLU A 2 19.46 -13.41 -37.68
C GLU A 2 19.14 -12.51 -36.48
N HIS A 3 19.02 -13.06 -35.26
CA HIS A 3 18.81 -12.25 -34.05
C HIS A 3 19.94 -11.25 -33.73
N LEU A 4 21.19 -11.52 -34.12
CA LEU A 4 22.32 -10.60 -33.89
C LEU A 4 22.30 -9.44 -34.90
N LEU A 5 21.86 -9.69 -36.13
CA LEU A 5 21.66 -8.66 -37.15
C LEU A 5 20.51 -7.71 -36.76
N ASP A 6 19.42 -8.24 -36.20
CA ASP A 6 18.29 -7.43 -35.73
C ASP A 6 18.68 -6.46 -34.60
N ILE A 7 19.46 -6.93 -33.62
CA ILE A 7 19.87 -6.12 -32.46
C ILE A 7 20.84 -5.01 -32.89
N THR A 8 21.82 -5.37 -33.73
CA THR A 8 22.81 -4.41 -34.24
C THR A 8 22.15 -3.35 -35.13
N GLY A 9 21.17 -3.77 -35.96
CA GLY A 9 20.41 -2.89 -36.83
C GLY A 9 19.56 -1.88 -36.05
N LEU A 10 18.82 -2.33 -35.02
CA LEU A 10 17.99 -1.44 -34.22
C LEU A 10 18.83 -0.41 -33.45
N ARG A 11 19.96 -0.81 -32.87
CA ARG A 11 20.89 0.10 -32.19
C ARG A 11 21.44 1.15 -33.16
N LEU A 12 21.84 0.73 -34.35
CA LEU A 12 22.34 1.65 -35.38
C LEU A 12 21.25 2.65 -35.80
N MET A 13 20.00 2.21 -35.94
CA MET A 13 18.87 3.08 -36.28
C MET A 13 18.53 4.06 -35.16
N LEU A 14 18.52 3.63 -33.90
CA LEU A 14 18.33 4.51 -32.74
C LEU A 14 19.46 5.55 -32.65
N PHE A 15 20.71 5.12 -32.84
CA PHE A 15 21.87 6.02 -32.86
C PHE A 15 21.78 7.03 -34.01
N THR A 16 21.44 6.57 -35.21
CA THR A 16 21.26 7.43 -36.39
C THR A 16 20.14 8.44 -36.17
N GLY A 17 19.00 7.99 -35.64
CA GLY A 17 17.88 8.87 -35.32
C GLY A 17 18.22 9.91 -34.26
N CYS A 18 18.98 9.50 -33.23
CA CYS A 18 19.50 10.37 -32.18
C CYS A 18 20.46 11.43 -32.76
N LEU A 19 21.42 11.03 -33.59
CA LEU A 19 22.39 11.94 -34.21
C LEU A 19 21.69 12.95 -35.13
N ILE A 20 20.79 12.49 -36.00
CA ILE A 20 20.06 13.36 -36.94
C ILE A 20 19.19 14.36 -36.16
N SER A 21 18.38 13.90 -35.21
CA SER A 21 17.51 14.77 -34.41
C SER A 21 18.29 15.78 -33.56
N GLY A 22 19.41 15.38 -32.96
CA GLY A 22 20.29 16.27 -32.21
C GLY A 22 20.94 17.35 -33.09
N VAL A 23 21.58 16.95 -34.20
CA VAL A 23 22.29 17.88 -35.09
C VAL A 23 21.33 18.88 -35.74
N PHE A 24 20.22 18.41 -36.33
CA PHE A 24 19.25 19.32 -36.95
C PHE A 24 18.49 20.14 -35.91
N GLY A 25 18.13 19.55 -34.77
CA GLY A 25 17.45 20.25 -33.67
C GLY A 25 18.27 21.44 -33.15
N ILE A 26 19.56 21.22 -32.85
CA ILE A 26 20.47 22.28 -32.41
C ILE A 26 20.69 23.32 -33.51
N THR A 27 20.96 22.88 -34.75
CA THR A 27 21.24 23.80 -35.87
C THR A 27 20.04 24.72 -36.14
N TRP A 28 18.82 24.18 -36.14
CA TRP A 28 17.61 24.97 -36.39
C TRP A 28 17.26 25.88 -35.22
N LEU A 29 17.48 25.44 -33.99
CA LEU A 29 17.29 26.30 -32.82
C LEU A 29 18.30 27.46 -32.83
N LEU A 30 19.56 27.22 -33.20
CA LEU A 30 20.56 28.27 -33.35
C LEU A 30 20.20 29.25 -34.47
N ASP A 31 19.75 28.75 -35.63
CA ASP A 31 19.27 29.59 -36.73
C ASP A 31 18.07 30.47 -36.33
N PHE A 32 17.16 29.92 -35.52
CA PHE A 32 16.00 30.63 -34.99
C PHE A 32 16.42 31.70 -33.97
N VAL A 33 17.23 31.35 -32.98
CA VAL A 33 17.71 32.26 -31.92
C VAL A 33 18.54 33.41 -32.50
N GLN A 34 19.37 33.13 -33.51
CA GLN A 34 20.19 34.14 -34.18
C GLN A 34 19.41 34.93 -35.25
N LEU A 35 18.13 34.62 -35.46
CA LEU A 35 17.29 35.20 -36.51
C LEU A 35 17.91 35.13 -37.91
N ARG A 36 18.80 34.15 -38.15
CA ARG A 36 19.40 33.90 -39.48
C ARG A 36 18.34 33.53 -40.50
N CYS A 37 17.25 32.93 -40.02
CA CYS A 37 16.04 32.67 -40.80
C CYS A 37 15.39 33.95 -41.39
N LEU A 38 15.63 35.14 -40.82
CA LEU A 38 15.07 36.43 -41.26
C LEU A 38 16.06 37.25 -42.08
N GLN A 39 17.35 36.89 -42.09
CA GLN A 39 18.34 37.58 -42.91
C GLN A 39 18.00 37.38 -44.39
N HIS A 40 18.09 38.47 -45.18
CA HIS A 40 17.65 38.53 -46.58
C HIS A 40 18.16 37.34 -47.40
N THR A 41 17.28 36.37 -47.61
CA THR A 41 17.47 35.28 -48.55
C THR A 41 16.56 35.55 -49.75
N PRO A 42 16.96 35.18 -50.98
CA PRO A 42 16.25 35.55 -52.20
C PRO A 42 14.78 35.08 -52.24
N TRP A 43 14.40 34.09 -51.44
CA TRP A 43 13.01 33.61 -51.30
C TRP A 43 12.19 34.33 -50.21
N THR A 44 12.73 35.37 -49.57
CA THR A 44 11.98 36.20 -48.61
C THR A 44 10.94 37.08 -49.30
N GLU A 45 11.19 37.49 -50.55
CA GLU A 45 10.28 38.35 -51.32
C GLU A 45 9.00 37.63 -51.76
N GLU A 46 9.06 36.31 -52.00
CA GLU A 46 7.90 35.48 -52.34
C GLU A 46 7.03 35.12 -51.12
N GLY A 47 7.28 35.71 -49.95
CA GLY A 47 6.48 35.52 -48.73
C GLY A 47 6.75 34.20 -47.98
N VAL A 48 7.44 33.25 -48.59
CA VAL A 48 7.79 31.94 -47.99
C VAL A 48 8.79 32.09 -46.84
N GLY A 49 9.67 33.10 -46.90
CA GLY A 49 10.63 33.41 -45.84
C GLY A 49 9.99 33.65 -44.47
N LYS A 50 8.78 34.23 -44.41
CA LYS A 50 8.06 34.51 -43.16
C LYS A 50 7.73 33.24 -42.37
N TYR A 51 7.37 32.17 -43.08
CA TYR A 51 7.04 30.88 -42.46
C TYR A 51 8.28 30.04 -42.16
N SER A 52 9.38 30.25 -42.89
CA SER A 52 10.61 29.47 -42.72
C SER A 52 11.19 29.57 -41.30
N CYS A 53 11.13 30.76 -40.69
CA CYS A 53 11.63 30.93 -39.32
C CYS A 53 10.75 30.20 -38.29
N LEU A 54 9.43 30.28 -38.44
CA LEU A 54 8.48 29.56 -37.58
C LEU A 54 8.65 28.05 -37.72
N VAL A 55 8.78 27.54 -38.94
CA VAL A 55 9.01 26.11 -39.21
C VAL A 55 10.33 25.64 -38.62
N LYS A 56 11.42 26.43 -38.74
CA LYS A 56 12.71 26.11 -38.10
C LYS A 56 12.61 26.11 -36.58
N GLY A 57 11.91 27.07 -35.98
CA GLY A 57 11.71 27.13 -34.53
C GLY A 57 10.91 25.94 -34.00
N VAL A 58 9.71 25.71 -34.55
CA VAL A 58 8.84 24.59 -34.13
C VAL A 58 9.51 23.25 -34.42
N GLY A 59 10.08 23.09 -35.62
CA GLY A 59 10.81 21.89 -36.02
C GLY A 59 12.03 21.63 -35.14
N GLY A 60 12.79 22.67 -34.77
CA GLY A 60 13.95 22.56 -33.88
C GLY A 60 13.57 22.06 -32.49
N ILE A 61 12.51 22.63 -31.89
CA ILE A 61 12.00 22.19 -30.58
C ILE A 61 11.53 20.73 -30.65
N MET A 62 10.76 20.37 -31.68
CA MET A 62 10.27 19.00 -31.86
C MET A 62 11.42 18.00 -32.02
N LEU A 63 12.43 18.32 -32.85
CA LEU A 63 13.60 17.47 -33.03
C LEU A 63 14.41 17.31 -31.73
N LEU A 64 14.51 18.35 -30.89
CA LEU A 64 15.17 18.24 -29.58
C LEU A 64 14.39 17.38 -28.58
N MET A 65 13.05 17.49 -28.58
CA MET A 65 12.22 16.58 -27.78
C MET A 65 12.40 15.12 -28.23
N MET A 66 12.42 14.88 -29.54
CA MET A 66 12.67 13.55 -30.08
C MET A 66 14.09 13.05 -29.84
N PHE A 67 15.08 13.94 -29.85
CA PHE A 67 16.46 13.62 -29.45
C PHE A 67 16.50 13.12 -28.02
N ARG A 68 15.83 13.81 -27.08
CA ARG A 68 15.72 13.36 -25.69
C ARG A 68 15.11 11.96 -25.62
N HIS A 69 13.99 11.71 -26.30
CA HIS A 69 13.36 10.38 -26.30
C HIS A 69 14.26 9.30 -26.91
N SER A 70 14.96 9.61 -28.00
CA SER A 70 15.87 8.68 -28.68
C SER A 70 17.11 8.40 -27.83
N ALA A 71 17.64 9.40 -27.14
CA ALA A 71 18.77 9.26 -26.22
C ALA A 71 18.40 8.41 -25.00
N VAL A 72 17.21 8.63 -24.43
CA VAL A 72 16.67 7.80 -23.35
C VAL A 72 16.47 6.36 -23.83
N ALA A 73 15.83 6.17 -24.98
CA ALA A 73 15.64 4.84 -25.57
C ALA A 73 16.99 4.15 -25.85
N LEU A 74 17.98 4.89 -26.36
CA LEU A 74 19.33 4.36 -26.62
C LEU A 74 20.06 3.97 -25.32
N ALA A 75 19.92 4.76 -24.26
CA ALA A 75 20.53 4.48 -22.96
C ALA A 75 19.93 3.21 -22.33
N TYR A 76 18.61 3.03 -22.39
CA TYR A 76 17.95 1.82 -21.89
C TYR A 76 18.14 0.61 -22.80
N TYR A 77 18.28 0.80 -24.11
CA TYR A 77 18.52 -0.31 -25.04
C TYR A 77 19.92 -0.92 -24.88
N ASP A 78 20.91 -0.13 -24.43
CA ASP A 78 22.28 -0.64 -24.19
C ASP A 78 22.37 -1.50 -22.91
N GLU A 79 21.41 -1.36 -22.00
CA GLU A 79 21.25 -2.32 -20.91
C GLU A 79 20.58 -3.59 -21.48
N ASP A 80 21.40 -4.63 -21.75
CA ASP A 80 20.92 -5.96 -22.15
C ASP A 80 19.62 -6.31 -21.40
N GLY A 81 18.51 -6.46 -22.12
CA GLY A 81 17.19 -6.75 -21.51
C GLY A 81 17.24 -7.96 -20.56
N ASP A 82 18.08 -8.96 -20.88
CA ASP A 82 18.36 -10.11 -20.02
C ASP A 82 19.01 -9.72 -18.68
N ARG A 83 19.92 -8.73 -18.67
CA ARG A 83 20.53 -8.23 -17.43
C ARG A 83 19.50 -7.47 -16.60
N LEU A 84 18.64 -6.68 -17.22
CA LEU A 84 17.54 -5.99 -16.55
C LEU A 84 16.55 -6.97 -15.95
N GLN A 85 16.15 -8.00 -16.70
CA GLN A 85 15.28 -9.05 -16.20
C GLN A 85 15.92 -9.83 -15.04
N ARG A 86 17.20 -10.21 -15.15
CA ARG A 86 17.94 -10.85 -14.04
C ARG A 86 18.14 -9.92 -12.85
N ARG A 87 18.25 -8.61 -13.05
CA ARG A 87 18.26 -7.62 -11.94
C ARG A 87 16.88 -7.60 -11.28
N LYS A 88 15.80 -7.47 -12.05
CA LYS A 88 14.42 -7.51 -11.55
C LYS A 88 14.14 -8.77 -10.73
N GLU A 89 14.50 -9.94 -11.23
CA GLU A 89 14.33 -11.21 -10.50
C GLU A 89 15.11 -11.21 -9.18
N ARG A 90 16.39 -10.79 -9.20
CA ARG A 90 17.19 -10.68 -7.96
C ARG A 90 16.61 -9.68 -6.96
N TYR A 91 16.10 -8.55 -7.45
CA TYR A 91 15.45 -7.54 -6.62
C TYR A 91 14.15 -8.05 -6.01
N LEU A 92 13.33 -8.78 -6.77
CA LEU A 92 12.11 -9.42 -6.27
C LEU A 92 12.43 -10.50 -5.22
N ASP A 93 13.44 -11.33 -5.46
CA ASP A 93 13.87 -12.36 -4.50
C ASP A 93 14.40 -11.72 -3.21
N GLU A 94 15.25 -10.70 -3.32
CA GLU A 94 15.77 -9.95 -2.16
C GLU A 94 14.64 -9.25 -1.39
N MET A 95 13.72 -8.58 -2.09
CA MET A 95 12.59 -7.92 -1.45
C MET A 95 11.65 -8.91 -0.77
N THR A 96 11.38 -10.05 -1.40
CA THR A 96 10.56 -11.11 -0.80
C THR A 96 11.20 -11.62 0.48
N LYS A 97 12.53 -11.78 0.47
CA LYS A 97 13.29 -12.16 1.67
C LYS A 97 13.25 -11.07 2.75
N GLN A 98 13.49 -9.81 2.39
CA GLN A 98 13.45 -8.68 3.32
C GLN A 98 12.07 -8.49 3.95
N VAL A 99 11.01 -8.55 3.14
CA VAL A 99 9.62 -8.52 3.62
C VAL A 99 9.34 -9.69 4.55
N GLY A 100 9.79 -10.90 4.19
CA GLY A 100 9.67 -12.09 5.03
C GLY A 100 10.36 -11.90 6.39
N ASP A 101 11.58 -11.36 6.39
CA ASP A 101 12.35 -11.10 7.61
C ASP A 101 11.68 -10.01 8.49
N VAL A 102 11.24 -8.91 7.88
CA VAL A 102 10.55 -7.81 8.57
C VAL A 102 9.23 -8.28 9.17
N LEU A 103 8.43 -9.03 8.42
CA LEU A 103 7.17 -9.56 8.93
C LEU A 103 7.42 -10.60 10.02
N THR A 104 8.38 -11.50 9.85
CA THR A 104 8.73 -12.48 10.88
C THR A 104 9.15 -11.79 12.19
N ARG A 105 9.94 -10.70 12.10
CA ARG A 105 10.28 -9.89 13.27
C ARG A 105 9.05 -9.24 13.90
N ALA A 106 8.19 -8.61 13.10
CA ALA A 106 6.96 -7.97 13.58
C ALA A 106 6.02 -8.98 14.24
N THR A 107 5.84 -10.17 13.65
CA THR A 107 5.04 -11.26 14.23
C THR A 107 5.65 -11.78 15.53
N ASN A 108 6.98 -11.96 15.58
CA ASN A 108 7.68 -12.38 16.79
C ASN A 108 7.59 -11.32 17.90
N GLN A 109 7.70 -10.04 17.57
CA GLN A 109 7.50 -8.93 18.51
C GLN A 109 6.07 -8.90 19.03
N ALA A 110 5.07 -8.99 18.14
CA ALA A 110 3.66 -9.07 18.53
C ALA A 110 3.38 -10.29 19.42
N GLN A 111 3.95 -11.46 19.11
CA GLN A 111 3.82 -12.67 19.92
C GLN A 111 4.49 -12.52 21.28
N LYS A 112 5.68 -11.90 21.35
CA LYS A 112 6.39 -11.60 22.60
C LYS A 112 5.59 -10.62 23.46
N LEU A 113 5.10 -9.52 22.87
CA LEU A 113 4.28 -8.52 23.55
C LEU A 113 3.01 -9.15 24.10
N CYS A 114 2.28 -9.89 23.26
CA CYS A 114 1.06 -10.57 23.68
C CYS A 114 1.34 -11.66 24.72
N GLY A 115 2.49 -12.35 24.66
CA GLY A 115 2.92 -13.32 25.68
C GLY A 115 3.22 -12.66 27.03
N MET A 116 3.93 -11.52 27.03
CA MET A 116 4.18 -10.72 28.23
C MET A 116 2.88 -10.17 28.83
N VAL A 117 2.00 -9.61 27.99
CA VAL A 117 0.67 -9.14 28.41
C VAL A 117 -0.12 -10.30 28.98
N SER A 118 -0.19 -11.44 28.29
CA SER A 118 -0.91 -12.62 28.78
C SER A 118 -0.38 -13.07 30.13
N ALA A 119 0.94 -13.23 30.30
CA ALA A 119 1.52 -13.70 31.56
C ALA A 119 1.29 -12.71 32.73
N GLN A 120 1.47 -11.41 32.49
CA GLN A 120 1.23 -10.40 33.52
C GLN A 120 -0.25 -10.25 33.87
N LEU A 121 -1.13 -10.33 32.87
CA LEU A 121 -2.57 -10.26 33.11
C LEU A 121 -3.09 -11.52 33.78
N ASP A 122 -2.59 -12.71 33.44
CA ASP A 122 -3.10 -13.97 33.98
C ASP A 122 -3.02 -14.01 35.51
N GLU A 123 -1.83 -13.69 36.06
CA GLU A 123 -1.63 -13.62 37.50
C GLU A 123 -2.45 -12.49 38.15
N LYS A 124 -2.38 -11.27 37.59
CA LYS A 124 -3.01 -10.08 38.19
C LYS A 124 -4.54 -10.13 38.12
N VAL A 125 -5.10 -10.57 36.99
CA VAL A 125 -6.56 -10.70 36.76
C VAL A 125 -7.12 -11.88 37.55
N GLY A 126 -6.44 -13.04 37.54
CA GLY A 126 -6.88 -14.19 38.31
C GLY A 126 -6.97 -13.89 39.81
N GLU A 127 -5.97 -13.24 40.38
CA GLU A 127 -6.00 -12.79 41.78
C GLU A 127 -7.17 -11.81 42.03
N HIS A 128 -7.38 -10.84 41.13
CA HIS A 128 -8.41 -9.83 41.24
C HIS A 128 -9.83 -10.42 41.19
N VAL A 129 -10.10 -11.31 40.22
CA VAL A 129 -11.40 -12.00 40.10
C VAL A 129 -11.67 -12.87 41.32
N ARG A 130 -10.68 -13.62 41.82
CA ARG A 130 -10.83 -14.41 43.06
C ARG A 130 -11.11 -13.55 44.29
N ARG A 131 -10.61 -12.31 44.34
CA ARG A 131 -10.95 -11.36 45.42
C ARG A 131 -12.39 -10.89 45.29
N MET A 132 -12.83 -10.48 44.10
CA MET A 132 -14.22 -10.10 43.83
C MET A 132 -15.20 -11.22 44.18
N GLN A 133 -14.94 -12.44 43.72
CA GLN A 133 -15.78 -13.61 44.03
C GLN A 133 -15.89 -13.87 45.53
N ARG A 134 -14.81 -13.69 46.30
CA ARG A 134 -14.85 -13.87 47.75
C ARG A 134 -15.62 -12.76 48.47
N ILE A 135 -15.49 -11.50 48.03
CA ILE A 135 -16.30 -10.38 48.52
C ILE A 135 -17.79 -10.66 48.30
N LEU A 136 -18.14 -11.11 47.09
CA LEU A 136 -19.52 -11.49 46.74
C LEU A 136 -20.03 -12.66 47.58
N ALA A 137 -19.23 -13.71 47.76
CA ALA A 137 -19.59 -14.86 48.59
C ALA A 137 -19.84 -14.47 50.06
N GLN A 138 -19.17 -13.42 50.54
CA GLN A 138 -19.37 -12.91 51.89
C GLN A 138 -20.63 -12.07 52.01
N CYS A 139 -20.88 -11.19 51.05
CA CYS A 139 -22.14 -10.43 50.96
C CYS A 139 -23.36 -11.36 50.85
N GLU A 140 -23.23 -12.51 50.17
CA GLU A 140 -24.30 -13.51 50.04
C GLU A 140 -24.69 -14.19 51.37
N LYS A 141 -23.78 -14.26 52.36
CA LYS A 141 -24.08 -14.86 53.67
C LYS A 141 -25.10 -14.04 54.45
N SER A 142 -25.15 -12.73 54.21
CA SER A 142 -26.12 -11.84 54.84
C SER A 142 -27.53 -12.12 54.32
N SER A 143 -28.46 -12.42 55.24
CA SER A 143 -29.82 -12.85 54.89
C SER A 143 -30.81 -11.70 54.69
N SER A 144 -30.38 -10.44 54.83
CA SER A 144 -31.27 -9.29 54.74
C SER A 144 -31.64 -8.96 53.28
N PRO A 145 -32.87 -8.46 53.02
CA PRO A 145 -33.27 -8.04 51.68
C PRO A 145 -32.42 -6.88 51.16
N GLU A 146 -31.93 -6.02 52.06
CA GLU A 146 -31.01 -4.94 51.74
C GLU A 146 -29.65 -5.47 51.25
N ALA A 147 -29.12 -6.52 51.89
CA ALA A 147 -27.89 -7.16 51.42
C ALA A 147 -28.06 -7.78 50.02
N GLN A 148 -29.26 -8.23 49.66
CA GLN A 148 -29.51 -8.77 48.33
C GLN A 148 -29.49 -7.68 47.24
N ALA A 149 -30.02 -6.49 47.52
CA ALA A 149 -29.91 -5.34 46.63
C ALA A 149 -28.45 -4.89 46.45
N VAL A 150 -27.70 -4.85 47.56
CA VAL A 150 -26.26 -4.52 47.56
C VAL A 150 -25.45 -5.56 46.79
N TYR A 151 -25.73 -6.85 46.97
CA TYR A 151 -25.10 -7.94 46.23
C TYR A 151 -25.32 -7.78 44.73
N ALA A 152 -26.56 -7.58 44.29
CA ALA A 152 -26.86 -7.41 42.87
C ALA A 152 -26.09 -6.23 42.27
N LYS A 153 -26.04 -5.10 42.98
CA LYS A 153 -25.30 -3.91 42.51
C LYS A 153 -23.79 -4.12 42.48
N LEU A 154 -23.23 -4.83 43.46
CA LEU A 154 -21.81 -5.19 43.47
C LEU A 154 -21.44 -6.09 42.30
N VAL A 155 -22.26 -7.11 42.00
CA VAL A 155 -22.02 -8.00 40.86
C VAL A 155 -22.02 -7.21 39.56
N GLU A 156 -23.00 -6.32 39.37
CA GLU A 156 -23.10 -5.47 38.19
C GLU A 156 -21.84 -4.60 38.01
N LEU A 157 -21.44 -3.86 39.05
CA LEU A 157 -20.29 -2.96 38.98
C LEU A 157 -18.96 -3.69 38.81
N MET A 158 -18.77 -4.82 39.50
CA MET A 158 -17.59 -5.65 39.33
C MET A 158 -17.52 -6.25 37.92
N ALA A 159 -18.66 -6.64 37.35
CA ALA A 159 -18.73 -7.16 35.99
C ALA A 159 -18.41 -6.08 34.94
N ILE A 160 -18.90 -4.84 35.13
CA ILE A 160 -18.54 -3.68 34.30
C ILE A 160 -17.03 -3.40 34.40
N HIS A 161 -16.46 -3.48 35.60
CA HIS A 161 -15.01 -3.33 35.81
C HIS A 161 -14.20 -4.35 35.02
N LEU A 162 -14.55 -5.63 35.12
CA LEU A 162 -13.89 -6.69 34.35
C LEU A 162 -14.03 -6.48 32.84
N HIS A 163 -15.16 -5.94 32.38
CA HIS A 163 -15.36 -5.59 30.98
C HIS A 163 -14.44 -4.43 30.55
N HIS A 164 -14.30 -3.38 31.37
CA HIS A 164 -13.41 -2.25 31.11
C HIS A 164 -11.94 -2.67 31.05
N LEU A 165 -11.51 -3.64 31.86
CA LEU A 165 -10.15 -4.20 31.77
C LEU A 165 -9.87 -4.86 30.41
N ARG A 166 -10.89 -5.49 29.83
CA ARG A 166 -10.77 -6.23 28.56
C ARG A 166 -10.83 -5.32 27.33
N LYS A 167 -11.59 -4.21 27.41
CA LYS A 167 -11.91 -3.34 26.27
C LYS A 167 -10.67 -2.78 25.54
N PRO A 168 -9.65 -2.19 26.22
CA PRO A 168 -8.48 -1.64 25.53
C PRO A 168 -7.73 -2.69 24.71
N ALA A 169 -7.62 -3.93 25.22
CA ALA A 169 -7.00 -5.03 24.50
C ALA A 169 -7.81 -5.41 23.25
N ILE A 170 -9.14 -5.55 23.39
CA ILE A 170 -10.04 -5.84 22.25
C ILE A 170 -9.96 -4.74 21.19
N ASP A 171 -10.06 -3.46 21.58
CA ASP A 171 -10.05 -2.33 20.65
C ASP A 171 -8.71 -2.26 19.89
N HIS A 172 -7.59 -2.52 20.58
CA HIS A 172 -6.26 -2.57 19.95
C HIS A 172 -6.14 -3.75 18.97
N PHE A 173 -6.61 -4.93 19.36
CA PHE A 173 -6.60 -6.09 18.48
C PHE A 173 -7.51 -5.90 17.27
N GLN A 174 -8.69 -5.30 17.43
CA GLN A 174 -9.55 -4.94 16.31
C GLN A 174 -8.84 -3.99 15.35
N LYS A 175 -8.06 -3.03 15.86
CA LYS A 175 -7.25 -2.15 15.01
C LYS A 175 -6.18 -2.94 14.24
N LEU A 176 -5.42 -3.82 14.89
CA LEU A 176 -4.43 -4.67 14.23
C LEU A 176 -5.07 -5.59 13.16
N VAL A 177 -6.22 -6.17 13.48
CA VAL A 177 -7.01 -7.02 12.58
C VAL A 177 -7.52 -6.23 11.38
N SER A 178 -8.04 -5.01 11.59
CA SER A 178 -8.51 -4.13 10.51
C SER A 178 -7.40 -3.73 9.55
N LEU A 179 -6.18 -3.52 10.07
CA LEU A 179 -5.00 -3.22 9.24
C LEU A 179 -4.59 -4.41 8.36
N SER A 180 -4.87 -5.65 8.80
CA SER A 180 -4.59 -6.85 8.01
C SER A 180 -5.54 -7.06 6.82
N GLY A 181 -6.73 -6.44 6.84
CA GLY A 181 -7.75 -6.53 5.77
C GLY A 181 -8.37 -7.92 5.52
N LYS A 182 -7.84 -8.99 6.11
CA LYS A 182 -8.22 -10.39 5.81
C LYS A 182 -8.87 -11.14 6.96
N ALA A 183 -8.86 -10.57 8.15
CA ALA A 183 -9.33 -11.22 9.35
C ALA A 183 -10.69 -10.66 9.82
N LEU A 184 -11.60 -10.35 8.87
CA LEU A 184 -12.98 -9.96 9.18
C LEU A 184 -13.67 -10.97 10.10
N PHE A 185 -13.42 -12.26 9.88
CA PHE A 185 -13.91 -13.32 10.77
C PHE A 185 -13.39 -13.18 12.22
N LEU A 186 -12.12 -12.81 12.39
CA LEU A 186 -11.54 -12.59 13.71
C LEU A 186 -12.12 -11.34 14.36
N GLU A 187 -12.41 -10.30 13.58
CA GLU A 187 -13.09 -9.10 14.06
C GLU A 187 -14.50 -9.43 14.57
N ASP A 188 -15.30 -10.16 13.79
CA ASP A 188 -16.63 -10.62 14.19
C ASP A 188 -16.57 -11.47 15.45
N THR A 189 -15.55 -12.33 15.55
CA THR A 189 -15.31 -13.12 16.75
C THR A 189 -14.96 -12.25 17.95
N LEU A 190 -14.06 -11.28 17.81
CA LEU A 190 -13.68 -10.37 18.89
C LEU A 190 -14.90 -9.55 19.35
N ARG A 191 -15.79 -9.18 18.42
CA ARG A 191 -17.09 -8.57 18.73
C ARG A 191 -17.98 -9.53 19.51
N GLN A 192 -18.15 -10.79 19.07
CA GLN A 192 -18.92 -11.79 19.83
C GLN A 192 -18.35 -12.01 21.23
N GLN A 193 -17.02 -12.10 21.34
CA GLN A 193 -16.32 -12.26 22.59
C GLN A 193 -16.54 -11.06 23.51
N LYS A 194 -16.66 -9.83 23.00
CA LYS A 194 -17.03 -8.65 23.80
C LYS A 194 -18.30 -8.85 24.64
N HIS A 195 -19.23 -9.69 24.17
CA HIS A 195 -20.50 -9.98 24.84
C HIS A 195 -20.46 -11.16 25.84
N THR A 196 -19.30 -11.78 26.09
CA THR A 196 -19.17 -12.81 27.13
C THR A 196 -19.55 -12.25 28.50
N SER A 197 -20.46 -12.93 29.22
CA SER A 197 -21.02 -12.44 30.48
C SER A 197 -19.98 -12.48 31.61
N MET A 198 -19.55 -11.30 32.07
CA MET A 198 -18.70 -11.19 33.26
C MET A 198 -19.50 -11.43 34.56
N VAL A 199 -20.82 -11.26 34.52
CA VAL A 199 -21.72 -11.61 35.62
C VAL A 199 -21.66 -13.11 35.92
N GLN A 200 -21.78 -13.96 34.89
CA GLN A 200 -21.70 -15.42 35.05
C GLN A 200 -20.37 -15.85 35.68
N LEU A 201 -19.27 -15.20 35.29
CA LEU A 201 -17.94 -15.42 35.86
C LEU A 201 -17.88 -15.11 37.36
N LEU A 202 -18.50 -14.02 37.78
CA LEU A 202 -18.52 -13.60 39.18
C LEU A 202 -19.49 -14.43 40.03
N THR A 203 -20.57 -14.93 39.45
CA THR A 203 -21.64 -15.65 40.17
C THR A 203 -21.53 -17.17 40.11
N VAL A 204 -20.52 -17.73 39.44
CA VAL A 204 -20.36 -19.19 39.24
C VAL A 204 -20.39 -20.00 40.54
N HIS A 205 -19.91 -19.42 41.64
CA HIS A 205 -19.87 -20.05 42.96
C HIS A 205 -21.07 -19.69 43.86
N SER A 206 -21.95 -18.80 43.40
CA SER A 206 -23.09 -18.35 44.21
C SER A 206 -24.14 -19.45 44.29
N ARG A 207 -24.59 -19.78 45.50
CA ARG A 207 -25.69 -20.73 45.71
C ARG A 207 -27.01 -20.16 45.19
N ARG A 208 -27.14 -18.82 45.17
CA ARG A 208 -28.30 -18.08 44.65
C ARG A 208 -28.18 -17.69 43.17
N GLY A 209 -26.98 -17.74 42.58
CA GLY A 209 -26.70 -17.29 41.22
C GLY A 209 -27.54 -17.96 40.11
N GLY A 210 -28.09 -19.16 40.36
CA GLY A 210 -29.02 -19.82 39.43
C GLY A 210 -30.49 -19.39 39.55
N ARG A 211 -30.84 -18.53 40.52
CA ARG A 211 -32.23 -18.09 40.80
C ARG A 211 -32.45 -16.59 40.70
N ILE A 212 -31.39 -15.79 40.69
CA ILE A 212 -31.51 -14.35 40.56
C ILE A 212 -31.32 -14.03 39.09
N ASP A 213 -32.37 -13.48 38.45
CA ASP A 213 -32.31 -12.88 37.11
C ASP A 213 -31.44 -11.62 37.20
N LEU A 214 -30.13 -11.81 37.32
CA LEU A 214 -29.18 -10.72 37.21
C LEU A 214 -29.14 -10.28 35.75
N PRO A 215 -29.23 -8.98 35.47
CA PRO A 215 -29.11 -8.50 34.11
C PRO A 215 -27.78 -9.00 33.54
N ARG A 216 -27.79 -9.46 32.28
CA ARG A 216 -26.53 -9.56 31.52
C ARG A 216 -25.86 -8.19 31.62
N THR A 217 -24.52 -8.16 31.70
CA THR A 217 -23.78 -6.91 31.55
C THR A 217 -24.17 -6.28 30.21
N GLU A 218 -25.18 -5.42 30.22
CA GLU A 218 -25.51 -4.54 29.12
C GLU A 218 -24.33 -3.58 29.06
N THR A 219 -23.53 -3.72 28.02
CA THR A 219 -22.49 -2.73 27.78
C THR A 219 -23.21 -1.49 27.28
N ALA A 220 -22.81 -0.30 27.73
CA ALA A 220 -23.42 0.96 27.27
C ALA A 220 -23.39 1.17 25.73
N HIS A 221 -22.71 0.28 24.99
CA HIS A 221 -22.68 0.24 23.53
C HIS A 221 -23.73 -0.68 22.87
N ASP A 222 -24.46 -1.52 23.61
CA ASP A 222 -25.52 -2.37 23.04
C ASP A 222 -26.71 -1.55 22.50
N HIS A 223 -26.82 -0.26 22.89
CA HIS A 223 -27.82 0.68 22.38
C HIS A 223 -27.36 1.49 21.15
N ASP A 224 -26.06 1.57 20.89
CA ASP A 224 -25.51 2.41 19.80
C ASP A 224 -25.17 1.62 18.53
N ASP A 225 -25.30 0.29 18.54
CA ASP A 225 -24.94 -0.59 17.42
C ASP A 225 -26.18 -1.27 16.78
N PRO A 226 -26.91 -0.58 15.87
CA PRO A 226 -28.14 -1.10 15.26
C PRO A 226 -27.93 -2.37 14.42
N GLU A 227 -26.69 -2.70 14.04
CA GLU A 227 -26.34 -3.95 13.35
C GLU A 227 -26.47 -5.19 14.26
N MET A 228 -26.25 -5.05 15.57
CA MET A 228 -26.24 -6.20 16.48
C MET A 228 -27.64 -6.75 16.76
N ALA A 229 -28.66 -5.88 16.78
CA ALA A 229 -30.07 -6.29 16.87
C ALA A 229 -30.52 -7.12 15.64
N LEU A 230 -29.91 -6.86 14.48
CA LEU A 230 -30.13 -7.62 13.25
C LEU A 230 -29.36 -8.96 13.27
N LEU A 231 -28.12 -8.98 13.78
CA LEU A 231 -27.33 -10.21 13.90
C LEU A 231 -27.94 -11.19 14.92
N LEU A 232 -28.39 -10.73 16.09
CA LEU A 232 -29.04 -11.58 17.10
C LEU A 232 -30.38 -12.15 16.62
N SER A 233 -31.09 -11.45 15.72
CA SER A 233 -32.29 -11.97 15.04
C SER A 233 -31.95 -12.91 13.86
N GLY A 234 -30.71 -12.87 13.36
CA GLY A 234 -30.26 -13.58 12.15
C GLY A 234 -29.59 -14.94 12.39
N VAL A 235 -29.18 -15.28 13.62
CA VAL A 235 -28.41 -16.51 13.91
C VAL A 235 -29.18 -17.80 13.59
N HIS A 236 -30.51 -17.78 13.48
CA HIS A 236 -31.30 -18.93 13.03
C HIS A 236 -31.54 -19.02 11.50
N LEU A 237 -31.18 -18.00 10.70
CA LEU A 237 -31.44 -17.99 9.25
C LEU A 237 -30.20 -18.22 8.37
N VAL A 238 -28.98 -18.07 8.90
CA VAL A 238 -27.75 -18.03 8.07
C VAL A 238 -27.27 -19.40 7.60
N GLN A 239 -27.70 -20.52 8.20
CA GLN A 239 -27.43 -21.86 7.66
C GLN A 239 -28.36 -22.28 6.50
N GLY A 240 -29.46 -21.56 6.25
CA GLY A 240 -30.44 -21.89 5.19
C GLY A 240 -30.33 -21.05 3.91
N ALA A 241 -29.83 -19.81 4.01
CA ALA A 241 -29.92 -18.84 2.91
C ALA A 241 -28.77 -18.91 1.88
N GLN A 242 -27.70 -19.66 2.15
CA GLN A 242 -26.52 -19.72 1.27
C GLN A 242 -26.69 -20.58 0.00
N ARG A 243 -27.89 -21.12 -0.25
CA ARG A 243 -28.18 -21.99 -1.42
C ARG A 243 -29.16 -21.44 -2.46
N CYS A 244 -29.76 -20.25 -2.30
CA CYS A 244 -30.91 -19.89 -3.15
C CYS A 244 -30.89 -18.56 -3.93
N CYS A 245 -29.84 -17.73 -3.90
CA CYS A 245 -29.89 -16.46 -4.66
C CYS A 245 -28.56 -16.05 -5.29
N THR A 246 -28.23 -16.64 -6.44
CA THR A 246 -27.11 -16.22 -7.30
C THR A 246 -27.54 -15.45 -8.56
N CYS A 247 -28.84 -15.20 -8.80
CA CYS A 247 -29.30 -14.61 -10.08
C CYS A 247 -29.76 -13.14 -10.06
N CYS A 248 -29.88 -12.47 -8.91
CA CYS A 248 -30.54 -11.15 -8.86
C CYS A 248 -29.64 -9.94 -8.61
N TYR A 249 -28.31 -10.11 -8.47
CA TYR A 249 -27.41 -9.02 -8.06
C TYR A 249 -26.46 -8.51 -9.16
N GLU A 250 -26.81 -8.66 -10.45
CA GLU A 250 -25.87 -8.36 -11.55
C GLU A 250 -26.20 -7.10 -12.40
N ARG A 251 -27.08 -6.19 -11.96
CA ARG A 251 -27.51 -5.09 -12.87
C ARG A 251 -27.57 -3.64 -12.37
N LYS A 252 -27.09 -3.31 -11.17
CA LYS A 252 -27.01 -1.90 -10.71
C LYS A 252 -25.78 -1.59 -9.86
N SER A 253 -24.59 -1.56 -10.47
CA SER A 253 -23.49 -0.70 -9.98
C SER A 253 -22.39 -0.56 -11.04
N ARG A 254 -22.67 0.22 -12.09
CA ARG A 254 -21.63 0.76 -12.98
C ARG A 254 -21.62 2.27 -12.80
N LYS A 255 -20.88 2.72 -11.77
CA LYS A 255 -20.42 4.10 -11.45
C LYS A 255 -20.47 4.30 -9.94
N SER A 256 -19.58 3.62 -9.23
CA SER A 256 -19.15 3.99 -7.90
C SER A 256 -17.73 3.44 -7.78
N ASN A 257 -16.80 4.33 -7.45
CA ASN A 257 -15.37 4.14 -7.22
C ASN A 257 -14.90 2.69 -7.26
N SER A 258 -14.02 2.41 -8.22
CA SER A 258 -13.05 1.33 -8.06
C SER A 258 -12.20 1.65 -6.83
N GLU A 259 -12.70 1.28 -5.65
CA GLU A 259 -11.89 0.59 -4.67
C GLU A 259 -11.32 -0.61 -5.41
N VAL A 260 -10.23 -0.35 -6.13
CA VAL A 260 -9.26 -1.38 -6.46
C VAL A 260 -8.93 -1.94 -5.10
N THR A 261 -9.52 -3.07 -4.77
CA THR A 261 -9.07 -3.92 -3.68
C THR A 261 -7.61 -4.13 -4.00
N ARG A 262 -6.73 -3.33 -3.40
CA ARG A 262 -5.29 -3.48 -3.47
C ARG A 262 -5.03 -4.79 -2.77
N THR A 263 -5.24 -5.90 -3.48
CA THR A 263 -4.59 -7.15 -3.17
C THR A 263 -3.13 -6.88 -3.44
N THR A 264 -2.46 -6.28 -2.45
CA THR A 264 -1.03 -6.04 -2.51
C THR A 264 -0.37 -7.39 -2.79
N SER A 265 0.65 -7.46 -3.64
CA SER A 265 1.30 -8.73 -4.00
C SER A 265 1.81 -9.53 -2.78
N LEU A 266 2.02 -8.84 -1.66
CA LEU A 266 2.25 -9.38 -0.30
C LEU A 266 1.18 -10.38 0.16
N ASP A 267 -0.06 -10.19 -0.25
CA ASP A 267 -1.21 -10.98 0.20
C ASP A 267 -1.18 -12.44 -0.23
N ARG A 268 -0.32 -12.82 -1.19
CA ARG A 268 -0.19 -14.21 -1.65
C ARG A 268 0.85 -15.02 -0.88
N ASN A 269 1.61 -14.38 -0.01
CA ASN A 269 2.79 -14.99 0.59
C ASN A 269 2.58 -15.48 2.04
N PHE A 270 1.38 -15.36 2.60
CA PHE A 270 1.08 -15.83 3.96
C PHE A 270 -0.22 -16.63 4.01
N SER A 271 -0.19 -17.75 4.73
CA SER A 271 -1.42 -18.48 5.06
C SER A 271 -2.10 -17.77 6.22
N VAL A 272 -3.31 -17.28 5.99
CA VAL A 272 -4.16 -16.79 7.08
C VAL A 272 -4.86 -17.98 7.72
N PRO A 273 -4.90 -18.08 9.06
CA PRO A 273 -5.59 -19.15 9.76
C PRO A 273 -7.06 -19.24 9.35
N SER A 274 -7.55 -20.45 9.13
CA SER A 274 -8.96 -20.68 8.79
C SER A 274 -9.86 -20.60 10.03
N TYR A 275 -11.18 -20.61 9.83
CA TYR A 275 -12.14 -20.73 10.94
C TYR A 275 -11.88 -22.01 11.75
N ASP A 276 -11.66 -23.13 11.05
CA ASP A 276 -11.44 -24.45 11.66
C ASP A 276 -10.18 -24.47 12.53
N ASP A 277 -9.19 -23.67 12.16
CA ASP A 277 -7.97 -23.48 12.94
C ASP A 277 -8.21 -22.83 14.31
N LEU A 278 -9.27 -22.05 14.45
CA LEU A 278 -9.60 -21.31 15.66
C LEU A 278 -10.82 -21.89 16.40
N VAL A 279 -11.49 -22.91 15.86
CA VAL A 279 -12.78 -23.42 16.37
C VAL A 279 -12.74 -23.81 17.85
N THR A 280 -11.61 -24.33 18.32
CA THR A 280 -11.42 -24.70 19.73
C THR A 280 -11.36 -23.49 20.66
N GLU A 281 -10.82 -22.36 20.20
CA GLU A 281 -10.78 -21.10 20.95
C GLU A 281 -12.10 -20.35 20.87
N LEU A 282 -12.84 -20.55 19.79
CA LEU A 282 -14.12 -19.90 19.52
C LEU A 282 -15.27 -20.45 20.36
N ARG A 283 -15.13 -21.67 20.88
CA ARG A 283 -16.17 -22.32 21.70
C ARG A 283 -16.56 -21.43 22.88
N GLU A 284 -17.83 -21.40 23.27
CA GLU A 284 -18.21 -20.71 24.49
C GLU A 284 -17.51 -21.33 25.71
N PRO A 285 -17.05 -20.53 26.70
CA PRO A 285 -16.46 -21.09 27.91
C PRO A 285 -17.46 -21.97 28.64
N THR A 286 -17.00 -23.15 29.05
CA THR A 286 -17.80 -24.10 29.84
C THR A 286 -17.90 -23.64 31.30
N MET A 287 -18.94 -24.08 32.01
CA MET A 287 -19.11 -23.75 33.43
C MET A 287 -17.92 -24.18 34.31
N ASP A 288 -17.24 -25.26 33.93
CA ASP A 288 -16.02 -25.72 34.62
C ASP A 288 -14.84 -24.76 34.39
N GLU A 289 -14.73 -24.15 33.20
CA GLU A 289 -13.72 -23.12 32.93
C GLU A 289 -13.99 -21.84 33.71
N TYR A 290 -15.25 -21.39 33.78
CA TYR A 290 -15.65 -20.27 34.64
C TYR A 290 -15.27 -20.48 36.12
N LYS A 291 -15.36 -21.73 36.57
CA LYS A 291 -15.11 -22.11 37.96
C LYS A 291 -13.62 -22.26 38.27
N ASN A 292 -12.88 -22.94 37.39
CA ASN A 292 -11.51 -23.36 37.68
C ASN A 292 -10.47 -22.41 37.10
N ASN A 293 -10.77 -21.74 35.97
CA ASN A 293 -9.83 -20.90 35.23
C ASN A 293 -10.46 -19.53 34.86
N PRO A 294 -10.87 -18.72 35.85
CA PRO A 294 -11.57 -17.47 35.57
C PRO A 294 -10.73 -16.47 34.76
N GLU A 295 -9.41 -16.48 34.96
CA GLU A 295 -8.47 -15.68 34.17
C GLU A 295 -8.49 -16.02 32.67
N ALA A 296 -8.54 -17.31 32.31
CA ALA A 296 -8.62 -17.74 30.93
C ALA A 296 -9.90 -17.25 30.24
N VAL A 297 -11.02 -17.14 30.97
CA VAL A 297 -12.28 -16.61 30.45
C VAL A 297 -12.18 -15.12 30.13
N VAL A 298 -11.57 -14.34 31.01
CA VAL A 298 -11.39 -12.88 30.80
C VAL A 298 -10.39 -12.62 29.66
N LEU A 299 -9.30 -13.39 29.61
CA LEU A 299 -8.20 -13.22 28.65
C LEU A 299 -8.41 -13.91 27.32
N LYS A 300 -9.54 -14.57 27.12
CA LYS A 300 -9.88 -15.31 25.90
C LYS A 300 -9.65 -14.55 24.57
N PRO A 301 -9.98 -13.24 24.43
CA PRO A 301 -9.66 -12.52 23.20
C PRO A 301 -8.16 -12.40 22.94
N VAL A 302 -7.37 -12.21 24.00
CA VAL A 302 -5.91 -12.12 23.91
C VAL A 302 -5.35 -13.46 23.43
N GLN A 303 -5.84 -14.56 24.01
CA GLN A 303 -5.45 -15.92 23.62
C GLN A 303 -5.84 -16.24 22.17
N LEU A 304 -7.03 -15.84 21.75
CA LEU A 304 -7.50 -16.01 20.37
C LEU A 304 -6.59 -15.29 19.37
N VAL A 305 -6.20 -14.04 19.65
CA VAL A 305 -5.31 -13.26 18.80
C VAL A 305 -3.90 -13.83 18.80
N LEU A 306 -3.40 -14.28 19.96
CA LEU A 306 -2.13 -14.99 20.07
C LEU A 306 -2.08 -16.24 19.19
N LYS A 307 -3.12 -17.09 19.26
CA LYS A 307 -3.22 -18.28 18.41
C LYS A 307 -3.36 -17.95 16.93
N TRP A 308 -4.02 -16.84 16.62
CA TRP A 308 -4.09 -16.35 15.25
C TRP A 308 -2.70 -15.97 14.73
N PHE A 309 -1.93 -15.19 15.49
CA PHE A 309 -0.55 -14.83 15.14
C PHE A 309 0.36 -16.04 15.02
N GLU A 310 0.25 -17.03 15.91
CA GLU A 310 1.04 -18.26 15.89
C GLU A 310 0.84 -19.06 14.59
N LYS A 311 -0.36 -18.98 14.00
CA LYS A 311 -0.71 -19.69 12.77
C LYS A 311 -0.44 -18.89 11.49
N ILE A 312 0.04 -17.66 11.58
CA ILE A 312 0.50 -16.91 10.41
C ILE A 312 1.87 -17.45 10.02
N GLU A 313 1.86 -18.41 9.11
CA GLU A 313 3.09 -18.92 8.51
C GLU A 313 3.36 -18.20 7.18
N PRO A 314 4.64 -17.86 6.89
CA PRO A 314 5.03 -17.56 5.52
C PRO A 314 4.68 -18.78 4.67
N LEU A 315 3.91 -18.57 3.59
CA LEU A 315 3.78 -19.58 2.54
C LEU A 315 5.20 -19.82 2.03
N GLN A 316 5.85 -20.86 2.55
CA GLN A 316 7.10 -21.37 2.01
C GLN A 316 6.85 -21.53 0.52
N SER A 317 7.52 -20.70 -0.29
CA SER A 317 7.37 -20.57 -1.74
C SER A 317 7.11 -21.93 -2.37
N ARG A 318 5.85 -22.36 -2.38
CA ARG A 318 5.41 -23.56 -3.05
C ARG A 318 5.37 -23.11 -4.48
N ARG A 319 6.53 -23.18 -5.14
CA ARG A 319 6.81 -22.69 -6.51
C ARG A 319 5.50 -22.64 -7.25
N ASP A 320 4.91 -21.44 -7.32
CA ASP A 320 3.59 -21.31 -7.89
C ASP A 320 3.76 -21.78 -9.35
N PRO A 321 3.15 -22.90 -9.78
CA PRO A 321 3.37 -23.42 -11.13
C PRO A 321 2.92 -22.38 -12.19
N ARG A 322 2.15 -21.36 -11.79
CA ARG A 322 1.84 -20.19 -12.61
C ARG A 322 2.96 -19.16 -12.72
N ALA A 323 3.82 -19.00 -11.71
CA ALA A 323 5.01 -18.16 -11.83
C ALA A 323 6.02 -18.76 -12.82
N GLU A 324 6.07 -20.09 -12.96
CA GLU A 324 6.79 -20.78 -14.05
C GLU A 324 6.15 -20.51 -15.43
N LEU A 325 4.83 -20.34 -15.50
CA LEU A 325 4.13 -19.97 -16.74
C LEU A 325 4.40 -18.53 -17.20
N LEU A 326 4.65 -17.62 -16.25
CA LEU A 326 5.05 -16.23 -16.53
C LEU A 326 6.57 -16.07 -16.74
N ARG A 327 7.39 -17.05 -16.34
CA ARG A 327 8.86 -17.07 -16.49
C ARG A 327 9.36 -17.32 -17.91
N GLY A 328 8.53 -17.06 -18.92
CA GLY A 328 8.96 -17.14 -20.31
C GLY A 328 9.10 -18.57 -20.82
N VAL A 329 8.04 -19.36 -20.71
CA VAL A 329 7.84 -20.41 -21.73
C VAL A 329 7.72 -19.66 -23.07
N PRO A 330 8.70 -19.74 -24.00
CA PRO A 330 8.48 -19.25 -25.35
C PRO A 330 7.22 -19.97 -25.85
N PRO A 331 6.28 -19.30 -26.54
CA PRO A 331 4.93 -19.82 -26.80
C PRO A 331 5.00 -21.12 -27.60
N GLY A 332 5.18 -22.22 -26.88
CA GLY A 332 5.29 -23.56 -27.38
C GLY A 332 3.92 -24.17 -27.35
N GLY A 333 3.26 -24.18 -28.51
CA GLY A 333 2.28 -25.22 -28.82
C GLY A 333 0.83 -25.02 -28.38
N VAL A 334 0.41 -23.85 -27.88
CA VAL A 334 -1.03 -23.54 -27.87
C VAL A 334 -1.39 -23.05 -29.28
N ASN A 335 -2.03 -23.92 -30.05
CA ASN A 335 -2.49 -23.66 -31.41
C ASN A 335 -3.08 -22.24 -31.53
N PRO A 336 -2.48 -21.36 -32.36
CA PRO A 336 -2.87 -19.96 -32.41
C PRO A 336 -4.27 -19.84 -33.02
N ALA A 337 -5.24 -19.45 -32.20
CA ALA A 337 -6.52 -18.95 -32.65
C ALA A 337 -6.30 -17.66 -33.46
N SER A 338 -6.15 -17.80 -34.77
CA SER A 338 -6.02 -16.77 -35.81
C SER A 338 -4.93 -15.69 -35.59
N PRO A 339 -4.00 -15.48 -36.53
CA PRO A 339 -3.00 -14.40 -36.46
C PRO A 339 -3.65 -13.00 -36.36
N ILE A 340 -4.91 -12.85 -36.78
CA ILE A 340 -5.65 -11.59 -36.77
C ILE A 340 -6.08 -11.16 -35.35
N GLY A 341 -6.37 -12.11 -34.45
CA GLY A 341 -6.77 -11.81 -33.07
C GLY A 341 -5.61 -11.26 -32.22
N ARG A 342 -4.39 -11.78 -32.43
CA ARG A 342 -3.17 -11.33 -31.75
C ARG A 342 -2.81 -9.90 -32.12
N VAL A 343 -2.93 -9.55 -33.40
CA VAL A 343 -2.63 -8.20 -33.90
C VAL A 343 -3.58 -7.16 -33.30
N LYS A 344 -4.87 -7.49 -33.10
CA LYS A 344 -5.83 -6.55 -32.50
C LYS A 344 -5.57 -6.26 -31.01
N GLY A 345 -5.23 -7.28 -30.22
CA GLY A 345 -4.91 -7.10 -28.79
C GLY A 345 -3.63 -6.30 -28.56
N VAL A 346 -2.58 -6.61 -29.33
CA VAL A 346 -1.29 -5.91 -29.28
C VAL A 346 -1.44 -4.45 -29.71
N TYR A 347 -2.24 -4.18 -30.75
CA TYR A 347 -2.47 -2.82 -31.24
C TYR A 347 -3.18 -1.90 -30.22
N VAL A 348 -4.07 -2.46 -29.38
CA VAL A 348 -4.77 -1.69 -28.34
C VAL A 348 -3.81 -1.29 -27.21
N HIS A 349 -2.98 -2.22 -26.72
CA HIS A 349 -1.98 -1.91 -25.68
C HIS A 349 -0.91 -0.93 -26.17
N LEU A 350 -0.45 -1.08 -27.41
CA LEU A 350 0.55 -0.19 -28.00
C LEU A 350 0.08 1.25 -28.16
N ARG A 351 -1.23 1.46 -28.38
CA ARG A 351 -1.80 2.81 -28.55
C ARG A 351 -1.74 3.64 -27.26
N ASP A 352 -1.63 3.00 -26.11
CA ASP A 352 -1.58 3.67 -24.81
C ASP A 352 -0.16 3.92 -24.31
N SER A 353 0.86 3.31 -24.92
CA SER A 353 2.26 3.62 -24.60
C SER A 353 2.60 5.07 -25.01
N PRO A 354 3.12 5.90 -24.08
CA PRO A 354 3.48 7.30 -24.38
C PRO A 354 4.60 7.39 -25.41
N LEU A 355 5.49 6.39 -25.46
CA LEU A 355 6.57 6.31 -26.44
C LEU A 355 6.01 6.12 -27.85
N TYR A 356 5.03 5.22 -28.03
CA TYR A 356 4.40 4.98 -29.33
C TYR A 356 3.75 6.26 -29.89
N ARG A 357 3.03 7.00 -29.04
CA ARG A 357 2.43 8.29 -29.40
C ARG A 357 3.50 9.32 -29.80
N SER A 358 4.59 9.41 -29.03
CA SER A 358 5.71 10.30 -29.33
C SER A 358 6.40 9.96 -30.66
N LEU A 359 6.64 8.67 -30.95
CA LEU A 359 7.21 8.23 -32.22
C LEU A 359 6.29 8.54 -33.41
N LEU A 360 4.99 8.31 -33.29
CA LEU A 360 4.02 8.67 -34.33
C LEU A 360 4.01 10.17 -34.62
N VAL A 361 4.05 10.99 -33.56
CA VAL A 361 4.16 12.45 -33.68
C VAL A 361 5.47 12.82 -34.39
N GLY A 362 6.58 12.19 -34.02
CA GLY A 362 7.87 12.37 -34.70
C GLY A 362 7.83 12.02 -36.19
N ILE A 363 7.23 10.88 -36.57
CA ILE A 363 7.07 10.48 -37.98
C ILE A 363 6.23 11.50 -38.73
N PHE A 364 5.09 11.90 -38.16
CA PHE A 364 4.20 12.89 -38.75
C PHE A 364 4.92 14.22 -39.01
N PHE A 365 5.64 14.76 -38.01
CA PHE A 365 6.41 15.99 -38.18
C PHE A 365 7.56 15.83 -39.18
N SER A 366 8.22 14.67 -39.23
CA SER A 366 9.28 14.40 -40.21
C SER A 366 8.75 14.44 -41.64
N VAL A 367 7.56 13.88 -41.89
CA VAL A 367 6.90 13.94 -43.20
C VAL A 367 6.49 15.37 -43.55
N LEU A 368 5.92 16.13 -42.60
CA LEU A 368 5.58 17.54 -42.83
C LEU A 368 6.82 18.39 -43.15
N LEU A 369 7.91 18.21 -42.41
CA LEU A 369 9.17 18.89 -42.65
C LEU A 369 9.77 18.50 -44.00
N PHE A 370 9.68 17.22 -44.39
CA PHE A 370 10.10 16.76 -45.70
C PHE A 370 9.33 17.45 -46.83
N VAL A 371 7.99 17.47 -46.75
CA VAL A 371 7.13 18.15 -47.74
C VAL A 371 7.45 19.64 -47.83
N PHE A 372 7.67 20.30 -46.70
CA PHE A 372 8.07 21.71 -46.65
C PHE A 372 9.41 21.95 -47.36
N HIS A 373 10.43 21.14 -47.08
CA HIS A 373 11.74 21.28 -47.72
C HIS A 373 11.72 20.88 -49.20
N PHE A 374 10.86 19.94 -49.60
CA PHE A 374 10.63 19.60 -50.99
C PHE A 374 10.02 20.78 -51.77
N HIS A 375 9.03 21.44 -51.18
CA HIS A 375 8.45 22.66 -51.75
C HIS A 375 9.51 23.78 -51.87
N LEU A 376 10.34 23.97 -50.83
CA LEU A 376 11.43 24.94 -50.84
C LEU A 376 12.47 24.62 -51.93
N ALA A 377 12.82 23.34 -52.12
CA ALA A 377 13.72 22.91 -53.19
C ALA A 377 13.14 23.25 -54.58
N GLY A 378 11.82 23.03 -54.77
CA GLY A 378 11.11 23.41 -55.99
C GLY A 378 11.19 24.91 -56.29
N ILE A 379 11.01 25.75 -55.27
CA ILE A 379 11.15 27.21 -55.40
C ILE A 379 12.59 27.58 -55.77
N VAL A 380 13.59 27.03 -55.07
CA VAL A 380 15.01 27.31 -55.36
C VAL A 380 15.38 26.89 -56.78
N LEU A 381 14.92 25.71 -57.24
CA LEU A 381 15.13 25.24 -58.60
C LEU A 381 14.45 26.14 -59.64
N HIS A 382 13.24 26.62 -59.36
CA HIS A 382 12.52 27.56 -60.23
C HIS A 382 13.28 28.89 -60.34
N LEU A 383 13.75 29.45 -59.22
CA LEU A 383 14.56 30.67 -59.19
C LEU A 383 15.89 30.51 -59.94
N MET A 384 16.55 29.36 -59.78
CA MET A 384 17.77 29.03 -60.53
C MET A 384 17.50 28.93 -62.02
N ARG A 385 16.38 28.33 -62.43
CA ARG A 385 15.98 28.18 -63.84
C ARG A 385 15.66 29.52 -64.51
N ASN A 386 15.03 30.44 -63.79
CA ASN A 386 14.63 31.74 -64.33
C ASN A 386 15.79 32.76 -64.37
N GLY A 387 16.90 32.49 -63.67
CA GLY A 387 18.20 33.17 -63.85
C GLY A 387 18.29 34.63 -63.37
N GLN A 388 17.18 35.36 -63.25
CA GLN A 388 17.17 36.80 -62.98
C GLN A 388 17.71 37.16 -61.59
N HIS A 389 17.39 36.37 -60.55
CA HIS A 389 17.84 36.66 -59.18
C HIS A 389 19.15 35.97 -58.80
N CYS A 390 19.41 34.75 -59.30
CA CYS A 390 20.67 34.03 -58.99
C CYS A 390 21.89 34.64 -59.70
N ALA A 391 21.71 35.34 -60.82
CA ALA A 391 22.79 36.08 -61.47
C ALA A 391 23.36 37.20 -60.58
N ALA A 392 22.53 37.83 -59.74
CA ALA A 392 22.92 38.93 -58.87
C ALA A 392 23.68 38.48 -57.60
N MET A 393 23.45 37.26 -57.10
CA MET A 393 23.99 36.78 -55.82
C MET A 393 25.10 35.72 -55.94
N ASN A 394 25.72 35.58 -57.12
CA ASN A 394 26.63 34.48 -57.49
C ASN A 394 25.94 33.11 -57.51
N MET A 395 26.05 32.40 -58.65
CA MET A 395 25.47 31.07 -58.86
C MET A 395 25.86 30.05 -57.77
N LEU A 396 27.06 30.18 -57.20
CA LEU A 396 27.55 29.31 -56.13
C LEU A 396 26.72 29.42 -54.85
N SER A 397 26.19 30.60 -54.53
CA SER A 397 25.34 30.81 -53.35
C SER A 397 24.00 30.08 -53.49
N CYS A 398 23.34 30.23 -54.63
CA CYS A 398 22.10 29.49 -54.94
C CYS A 398 22.34 27.97 -54.94
N GLY A 399 23.46 27.50 -55.49
CA GLY A 399 23.82 26.09 -55.48
C GLY A 399 24.04 25.52 -54.08
N MET A 400 24.73 26.25 -53.20
CA MET A 400 24.95 25.84 -51.81
C MET A 400 23.65 25.74 -51.00
N GLU A 401 22.70 26.64 -51.22
CA GLU A 401 21.39 26.55 -50.58
C GLU A 401 20.57 25.35 -51.07
N LEU A 402 20.61 25.06 -52.38
CA LEU A 402 19.99 23.84 -52.91
C LEU A 402 20.61 22.59 -52.27
N VAL A 403 21.94 22.53 -52.14
CA VAL A 403 22.63 21.42 -51.46
C VAL A 403 22.20 21.31 -50.00
N ARG A 404 22.09 22.43 -49.27
CA ARG A 404 21.61 22.44 -47.89
C ARG A 404 20.18 21.90 -47.78
N VAL A 405 19.27 22.34 -48.64
CA VAL A 405 17.87 21.87 -48.65
C VAL A 405 17.80 20.37 -48.98
N VAL A 406 18.57 19.90 -49.97
CA VAL A 406 18.66 18.48 -50.31
C VAL A 406 19.25 17.65 -49.16
N ALA A 407 20.28 18.14 -48.49
CA ALA A 407 20.86 17.47 -47.33
C ALA A 407 19.85 17.34 -46.17
N VAL A 408 19.05 18.38 -45.91
CA VAL A 408 17.95 18.33 -44.95
C VAL A 408 16.91 17.29 -45.36
N MET A 409 16.50 17.27 -46.63
CA MET A 409 15.52 16.28 -47.13
C MET A 409 16.02 14.84 -46.94
N LEU A 410 17.28 14.57 -47.28
CA LEU A 410 17.89 13.26 -47.06
C LEU A 410 17.94 12.91 -45.57
N GLY A 411 18.30 13.89 -44.72
CA GLY A 411 18.25 13.74 -43.27
C GLY A 411 16.86 13.36 -42.75
N MET A 412 15.81 14.02 -43.24
CA MET A 412 14.42 13.75 -42.84
C MET A 412 13.93 12.38 -43.32
N ILE A 413 14.31 11.94 -44.52
CA ILE A 413 13.99 10.59 -45.01
C ILE A 413 14.69 9.54 -44.14
N CYS A 414 15.99 9.70 -43.89
CA CYS A 414 16.75 8.78 -43.04
C CYS A 414 16.18 8.74 -41.61
N TYR A 415 15.79 9.90 -41.07
CA TYR A 415 15.17 10.00 -39.76
C TYR A 415 13.81 9.30 -39.71
N ALA A 416 12.92 9.57 -40.67
CA ALA A 416 11.61 8.92 -40.75
C ALA A 416 11.75 7.39 -40.90
N ALA A 417 12.67 6.93 -41.76
CA ALA A 417 12.97 5.51 -41.90
C ALA A 417 13.48 4.90 -40.57
N SER A 418 14.36 5.60 -39.85
CA SER A 418 14.83 5.14 -38.54
C SER A 418 13.69 5.02 -37.52
N LEU A 419 12.77 6.00 -37.48
CA LEU A 419 11.60 5.96 -36.59
C LEU A 419 10.64 4.83 -36.96
N VAL A 420 10.45 4.53 -38.26
CA VAL A 420 9.62 3.41 -38.71
C VAL A 420 10.22 2.08 -38.28
N VAL A 421 11.55 1.91 -38.37
CA VAL A 421 12.23 0.69 -37.90
C VAL A 421 12.11 0.56 -36.38
N VAL A 422 12.24 1.66 -35.63
CA VAL A 422 12.03 1.66 -34.17
C VAL A 422 10.59 1.33 -33.84
N LEU A 423 9.61 1.90 -34.57
CA LEU A 423 8.19 1.62 -34.40
C LEU A 423 7.85 0.16 -34.70
N TRP A 424 8.51 -0.45 -35.68
CA TRP A 424 8.35 -1.87 -35.99
C TRP A 424 8.85 -2.78 -34.86
N ASN A 425 9.84 -2.31 -34.10
CA ASN A 425 10.45 -3.05 -32.99
C ASN A 425 9.98 -2.54 -31.61
N ILE A 426 8.89 -1.79 -31.55
CA ILE A 426 8.46 -1.13 -30.31
C ILE A 426 8.14 -2.12 -29.20
N ASP A 427 7.58 -3.30 -29.52
CA ASP A 427 7.25 -4.33 -28.52
C ASP A 427 8.45 -4.70 -27.63
N ARG A 428 9.66 -4.75 -28.22
CA ARG A 428 10.89 -5.06 -27.48
C ARG A 428 11.33 -3.90 -26.60
N LEU A 429 11.19 -2.68 -27.10
CA LEU A 429 11.60 -1.47 -26.38
C LEU A 429 10.64 -1.16 -25.22
N ASP A 430 9.34 -1.35 -25.44
CA ASP A 430 8.29 -1.18 -24.45
C ASP A 430 8.44 -2.19 -23.31
N ALA A 431 8.77 -3.45 -23.61
CA ALA A 431 9.06 -4.46 -22.59
C ALA A 431 10.24 -4.06 -21.68
N VAL A 432 11.31 -3.49 -22.24
CA VAL A 432 12.47 -3.02 -21.46
C VAL A 432 12.09 -1.81 -20.59
N LEU A 433 11.36 -0.85 -21.15
CA LEU A 433 10.90 0.33 -20.42
C LEU A 433 9.94 -0.05 -19.28
N GLN A 434 8.98 -0.94 -19.54
CA GLN A 434 8.07 -1.44 -18.52
C GLN A 434 8.84 -2.13 -17.39
N VAL A 435 9.83 -2.98 -17.71
CA VAL A 435 10.68 -3.62 -16.69
C VAL A 435 11.45 -2.57 -15.88
N SER A 436 11.93 -1.49 -16.50
CA SER A 436 12.65 -0.43 -15.80
C SER A 436 11.76 0.39 -14.86
N GLU A 437 10.52 0.67 -15.27
CA GLU A 437 9.52 1.37 -14.45
C GLU A 437 9.12 0.51 -13.26
N GLU A 438 8.83 -0.76 -13.48
CA GLU A 438 8.53 -1.72 -12.41
C GLU A 438 9.71 -1.86 -11.42
N LEU A 439 10.96 -1.78 -11.89
CA LEU A 439 12.16 -1.84 -11.04
C LEU A 439 12.30 -0.58 -10.18
N HIS A 440 11.90 0.59 -10.71
CA HIS A 440 11.87 1.83 -9.96
C HIS A 440 10.80 1.81 -8.86
N GLU A 441 9.57 1.39 -9.20
CA GLU A 441 8.50 1.19 -8.22
C GLU A 441 8.91 0.20 -7.13
N LEU A 442 9.59 -0.89 -7.49
CA LEU A 442 10.09 -1.87 -6.53
C LEU A 442 11.17 -1.29 -5.60
N SER A 443 12.04 -0.43 -6.11
CA SER A 443 13.06 0.26 -5.32
C SER A 443 12.43 1.24 -4.32
N ASP A 444 11.41 1.97 -4.73
CA ASP A 444 10.68 2.90 -3.85
C ASP A 444 9.96 2.14 -2.74
N PHE A 445 9.33 1.02 -3.08
CA PHE A 445 8.70 0.13 -2.11
C PHE A 445 9.71 -0.47 -1.13
N LYS A 446 10.90 -0.89 -1.61
CA LYS A 446 11.99 -1.32 -0.73
C LYS A 446 12.39 -0.22 0.25
N HIS A 447 12.53 1.02 -0.22
CA HIS A 447 12.89 2.14 0.65
C HIS A 447 11.83 2.39 1.74
N GLN A 448 10.55 2.22 1.41
CA GLN A 448 9.45 2.29 2.39
C GLN A 448 9.55 1.18 3.44
N ILE A 449 9.85 -0.06 3.04
CA ILE A 449 10.06 -1.17 3.99
C ILE A 449 11.27 -0.94 4.88
N ASP A 450 12.40 -0.49 4.30
CA ASP A 450 13.61 -0.19 5.07
C ASP A 450 13.34 0.92 6.10
N THR A 451 12.56 1.94 5.72
CA THR A 451 12.12 3.02 6.62
C THR A 451 11.20 2.50 7.72
N LEU A 452 10.24 1.63 7.40
CA LEU A 452 9.33 1.01 8.38
C LEU A 452 10.11 0.14 9.37
N ASN A 453 11.04 -0.66 8.88
CA ASN A 453 11.89 -1.53 9.70
C ASN A 453 12.84 -0.72 10.60
N ALA A 454 13.34 0.43 10.11
CA ALA A 454 14.24 1.29 10.88
C ALA A 454 13.53 2.11 11.95
N ASN A 455 12.30 2.58 11.69
CA ASN A 455 11.61 3.52 12.58
C ASN A 455 10.55 2.87 13.48
N ASP A 456 9.76 1.93 12.96
CA ASP A 456 8.58 1.43 13.70
C ASP A 456 8.85 0.11 14.43
N LEU A 457 9.70 -0.76 13.87
CA LEU A 457 10.03 -2.06 14.48
C LEU A 457 11.28 -2.03 15.37
N ALA A 458 12.13 -1.02 15.20
CA ALA A 458 13.30 -0.84 16.06
C ALA A 458 12.94 -0.16 17.40
N ASP A 459 11.78 0.48 17.48
CA ASP A 459 11.36 1.25 18.65
C ASP A 459 10.65 0.36 19.68
N GLU A 460 11.45 -0.39 20.45
CA GLU A 460 10.98 -1.19 21.60
C GLU A 460 10.19 -0.34 22.63
N ASP A 461 10.35 0.99 22.62
CA ASP A 461 9.65 1.91 23.52
C ASP A 461 8.14 1.99 23.24
N SER A 462 7.71 1.74 21.99
CA SER A 462 6.29 1.74 21.63
C SER A 462 5.53 0.56 22.28
N ASP A 463 6.14 -0.62 22.29
CA ASP A 463 5.66 -1.84 22.96
C ASP A 463 5.57 -1.65 24.49
N ILE A 464 6.57 -0.99 25.09
CA ILE A 464 6.59 -0.65 26.51
C ILE A 464 5.45 0.31 26.86
N SER A 465 5.14 1.27 25.98
CA SER A 465 4.07 2.24 26.21
C SER A 465 2.68 1.59 26.32
N MET A 466 2.39 0.56 25.50
CA MET A 466 1.12 -0.15 25.53
C MET A 466 0.96 -0.95 26.83
N LEU A 467 2.02 -1.66 27.23
CA LEU A 467 2.04 -2.45 28.47
C LEU A 467 1.83 -1.55 29.70
N GLN A 468 2.45 -0.36 29.70
CA GLN A 468 2.26 0.66 30.75
C GLN A 468 0.83 1.19 30.83
N VAL A 469 0.14 1.39 29.70
CA VAL A 469 -1.26 1.85 29.70
C VAL A 469 -2.18 0.79 30.33
N VAL A 470 -2.02 -0.47 29.93
CA VAL A 470 -2.81 -1.58 30.47
C VAL A 470 -2.50 -1.80 31.96
N GLU A 471 -1.22 -1.74 32.35
CA GLU A 471 -0.80 -1.84 33.74
C GLU A 471 -1.33 -0.69 34.61
N ARG A 472 -1.38 0.54 34.08
CA ARG A 472 -1.91 1.70 34.81
C ARG A 472 -3.41 1.58 35.09
N SER A 473 -4.20 1.10 34.12
CA SER A 473 -5.64 0.85 34.36
C SER A 473 -5.84 -0.32 35.33
N LEU A 474 -5.12 -1.43 35.14
CA LEU A 474 -5.17 -2.58 36.05
C LEU A 474 -4.77 -2.21 37.49
N SER A 475 -3.71 -1.43 37.68
CA SER A 475 -3.22 -1.07 39.01
C SER A 475 -4.20 -0.18 39.78
N THR A 476 -4.86 0.76 39.09
CA THR A 476 -5.86 1.65 39.70
C THR A 476 -7.06 0.86 40.21
N GLN A 477 -7.60 -0.05 39.39
CA GLN A 477 -8.76 -0.86 39.76
C GLN A 477 -8.40 -1.96 40.78
N LYS A 478 -7.23 -2.60 40.62
CA LYS A 478 -6.72 -3.59 41.58
C LYS A 478 -6.54 -2.98 42.96
N ARG A 479 -6.09 -1.73 43.05
CA ARG A 479 -5.89 -1.02 44.33
C ARG A 479 -7.17 -0.90 45.13
N ILE A 480 -8.29 -0.48 44.53
CA ILE A 480 -9.58 -0.30 45.23
C ILE A 480 -10.06 -1.63 45.83
N VAL A 481 -10.08 -2.69 45.03
CA VAL A 481 -10.52 -4.01 45.48
C VAL A 481 -9.53 -4.62 46.48
N ALA A 482 -8.24 -4.38 46.32
CA ALA A 482 -7.22 -4.85 47.27
C ALA A 482 -7.27 -4.10 48.60
N GLU A 483 -7.45 -2.78 48.61
CA GLU A 483 -7.63 -1.97 49.81
C GLU A 483 -8.88 -2.39 50.56
N PHE A 484 -10.02 -2.55 49.87
CA PHE A 484 -11.23 -3.07 50.50
C PHE A 484 -11.01 -4.48 51.08
N TYR A 485 -10.43 -5.39 50.30
CA TYR A 485 -10.12 -6.73 50.75
C TYR A 485 -9.23 -6.69 52.00
N ASN A 486 -8.10 -5.99 51.98
CA ASN A 486 -7.13 -6.01 53.08
C ASN A 486 -7.65 -5.29 54.34
N ASN A 487 -8.46 -4.24 54.18
CA ASN A 487 -9.00 -3.48 55.31
C ASN A 487 -10.26 -4.11 55.91
N ALA A 488 -11.07 -4.79 55.09
CA ALA A 488 -12.30 -5.41 55.56
C ALA A 488 -12.07 -6.81 56.11
N TRP A 489 -11.01 -7.52 55.72
CA TRP A 489 -10.76 -8.94 56.11
C TRP A 489 -10.28 -9.09 57.57
N GLY A 490 -11.20 -8.84 58.50
CA GLY A 490 -11.15 -9.06 59.95
C GLY A 490 -12.58 -9.13 60.52
N ASP A 491 -12.74 -9.36 61.83
CA ASP A 491 -14.00 -9.71 62.55
C ASP A 491 -15.21 -8.73 62.42
N HIS A 492 -15.22 -7.78 61.47
CA HIS A 492 -16.23 -6.73 61.33
C HIS A 492 -16.92 -6.68 59.94
N LEU A 493 -16.97 -7.80 59.22
CA LEU A 493 -17.54 -7.91 57.86
C LEU A 493 -19.08 -8.00 57.78
N ASP A 494 -19.80 -7.88 58.90
CA ASP A 494 -21.27 -7.92 58.93
C ASP A 494 -21.93 -6.58 58.62
N ASP A 495 -21.15 -5.50 58.49
CA ASP A 495 -21.67 -4.16 58.25
C ASP A 495 -21.90 -3.89 56.74
N ILE A 496 -23.18 -3.84 56.36
CA ILE A 496 -23.66 -3.50 55.01
C ILE A 496 -23.11 -2.14 54.52
N THR A 497 -22.78 -1.22 55.43
CA THR A 497 -22.23 0.10 55.06
C THR A 497 -20.87 0.01 54.38
N MET A 498 -20.04 -0.98 54.72
CA MET A 498 -18.75 -1.18 54.04
C MET A 498 -18.94 -1.56 52.56
N PHE A 499 -19.90 -2.43 52.27
CA PHE A 499 -20.22 -2.81 50.90
C PHE A 499 -20.80 -1.64 50.08
N LYS A 500 -21.59 -0.76 50.71
CA LYS A 500 -22.08 0.47 50.06
C LYS A 500 -20.93 1.45 49.75
N ASN A 501 -19.93 1.56 50.62
CA ASN A 501 -18.75 2.37 50.36
C ASN A 501 -17.94 1.82 49.16
N LEU A 502 -17.76 0.51 49.08
CA LEU A 502 -17.12 -0.14 47.92
C LEU A 502 -17.89 0.14 46.62
N ILE A 503 -19.22 0.05 46.63
CA ILE A 503 -20.05 0.41 45.47
C ILE A 503 -19.74 1.84 45.01
N ARG A 504 -19.66 2.80 45.94
CA ARG A 504 -19.37 4.20 45.62
C ARG A 504 -17.97 4.36 45.03
N GLU A 505 -16.96 3.72 45.62
CA GLU A 505 -15.58 3.80 45.13
C GLU A 505 -15.41 3.17 43.74
N LEU A 506 -16.08 2.05 43.47
CA LEU A 506 -16.10 1.43 42.14
C LEU A 506 -16.81 2.33 41.12
N GLN A 507 -17.93 2.95 41.50
CA GLN A 507 -18.65 3.89 40.64
C GLN A 507 -17.81 5.14 40.33
N ASP A 508 -17.17 5.74 41.34
CA ASP A 508 -16.30 6.90 41.17
C ASP A 508 -15.10 6.58 40.26
N ALA A 509 -14.54 5.37 40.36
CA ALA A 509 -13.47 4.91 39.48
C ALA A 509 -13.92 4.77 38.02
N LEU A 510 -15.11 4.20 37.80
CA LEU A 510 -15.72 4.08 36.47
C LEU A 510 -15.99 5.44 35.82
N ASP A 511 -16.49 6.41 36.59
CA ASP A 511 -16.79 7.75 36.10
C ASP A 511 -15.52 8.55 35.75
N ASN A 512 -14.40 8.29 36.44
CA ASN A 512 -13.11 8.93 36.18
C ASN A 512 -12.31 8.29 35.02
N GLU A 513 -12.52 7.01 34.72
CA GLU A 513 -11.87 6.31 33.60
C GLU A 513 -12.49 6.63 32.23
N GLN A 514 -13.72 7.16 32.17
CA GLN A 514 -14.28 7.60 30.89
C GLN A 514 -13.40 8.71 30.31
N PRO A 515 -12.77 8.53 29.13
CA PRO A 515 -11.97 9.56 28.53
C PRO A 515 -12.88 10.77 28.29
N ARG A 516 -12.59 11.90 28.94
CA ARG A 516 -13.18 13.20 28.58
C ARG A 516 -13.08 13.29 27.07
N LYS A 517 -14.21 13.15 26.36
CA LYS A 517 -14.31 13.11 24.89
C LYS A 517 -13.28 14.08 24.34
N ALA A 518 -12.17 13.54 23.82
CA ALA A 518 -11.09 14.35 23.33
C ALA A 518 -11.69 15.20 22.21
N LYS A 519 -11.74 16.52 22.45
CA LYS A 519 -12.15 17.51 21.46
C LYS A 519 -11.39 17.17 20.17
N PRO A 520 -12.06 16.97 19.02
CA PRO A 520 -11.44 16.44 17.82
C PRO A 520 -10.21 17.29 17.50
N ARG A 521 -9.04 16.66 17.66
CA ARG A 521 -7.76 17.30 17.38
C ARG A 521 -7.72 17.38 15.86
N SER A 522 -7.93 18.60 15.35
CA SER A 522 -7.75 18.98 13.95
C SER A 522 -6.58 18.20 13.37
N SER A 523 -6.86 17.36 12.38
CA SER A 523 -5.87 16.68 11.57
C SER A 523 -5.03 17.74 10.86
N ASN A 524 -3.98 18.23 11.52
CA ASN A 524 -2.83 18.77 10.83
C ASN A 524 -2.14 17.58 10.18
N GLN A 525 -2.62 17.28 8.97
CA GLN A 525 -1.89 16.60 7.93
C GLN A 525 -0.52 17.28 7.87
N GLY A 526 0.51 16.54 8.29
CA GLY A 526 1.88 17.03 8.26
C GLY A 526 2.26 17.39 6.83
N ASP A 527 2.54 18.66 6.61
CA ASP A 527 3.45 19.07 5.54
C ASP A 527 4.77 18.33 5.77
N TYR A 528 5.02 17.33 4.93
CA TYR A 528 6.36 16.80 4.73
C TYR A 528 7.19 17.91 4.08
N THR A 529 7.80 18.76 4.89
CA THR A 529 8.90 19.61 4.43
C THR A 529 10.05 18.72 4.00
N ALA A 530 10.36 18.77 2.70
CA ALA A 530 11.52 18.15 2.10
C ALA A 530 12.79 18.53 2.88
N VAL A 531 13.53 17.52 3.33
CA VAL A 531 14.90 17.67 3.81
C VAL A 531 15.76 18.15 2.63
N PRO A 532 16.50 19.26 2.73
CA PRO A 532 17.42 19.66 1.67
C PRO A 532 18.57 18.66 1.64
N SER A 533 18.81 18.05 0.47
CA SER A 533 19.99 17.23 0.23
C SER A 533 21.26 18.06 0.46
N GLU A 534 22.06 17.67 1.45
CA GLU A 534 23.42 18.18 1.63
C GLU A 534 24.26 17.81 0.39
N GLN A 535 24.86 18.83 -0.22
CA GLN A 535 25.87 18.68 -1.28
C GLN A 535 27.13 18.01 -0.71
N PRO A 536 27.82 17.13 -1.48
CA PRO A 536 29.13 16.64 -1.09
C PRO A 536 30.15 17.78 -1.17
N GLN A 537 30.73 18.16 -0.03
CA GLN A 537 31.88 19.06 0.01
C GLN A 537 33.09 18.34 -0.61
N ALA A 538 33.71 19.01 -1.58
CA ALA A 538 34.96 18.60 -2.19
C ALA A 538 36.09 18.60 -1.15
N VAL A 539 36.73 17.44 -0.99
CA VAL A 539 37.94 17.28 -0.19
C VAL A 539 39.11 17.90 -0.96
N THR A 540 39.63 19.01 -0.45
CA THR A 540 40.89 19.61 -0.90
C THR A 540 42.06 18.82 -0.30
N PRO A 541 43.10 18.44 -1.06
CA PRO A 541 44.23 17.72 -0.51
C PRO A 541 45.20 18.67 0.21
N THR A 542 45.48 18.34 1.46
CA THR A 542 46.52 18.92 2.31
C THR A 542 47.90 18.69 1.68
N GLN A 543 48.61 19.77 1.36
CA GLN A 543 50.04 19.74 1.07
C GLN A 543 50.81 19.37 2.34
N THR A 544 51.38 18.17 2.37
CA THR A 544 52.52 17.85 3.23
C THR A 544 53.78 18.42 2.60
N GLY A 545 54.34 19.46 3.21
CA GLY A 545 55.75 19.77 3.06
C GLY A 545 56.58 18.82 3.92
N LEU A 546 57.71 18.34 3.39
CA LEU A 546 58.95 18.07 4.13
C LEU A 546 60.07 17.69 3.15
N SER A 547 61.17 18.45 3.28
CA SER A 547 62.55 18.22 2.80
C SER A 547 62.87 18.55 1.35
#